data_AF-A0A521AHA7-F1
#
_entry.id   AF-A0A521AHA7-F1
#
_cell.length_a   1.000
_cell.length_b   1.000
_cell.length_c   1.000
_cell.angle_alpha   90.00
_cell.angle_beta   90.00
_cell.angle_gamma   90.00
#
_symmetry.space_group_name_H-M   'P 1'
#
loop_
_entity.id
_entity.type
_entity.pdbx_description
1 polymer ?
#
loop_
_entity_poly.entity_id
_entity_poly.type
_entity_poly.pdbx_seq_one_letter_code
_entity_poly.pdbx_strand_id
1 'polypeptide(L)'
;MGHIFTHILQRFFFGIGGLIRWCFFQLLNASIEEKYPKDLDYYMDLKNQVLDKNGFTTANKNFFVSIFIFVSFILLIKKIEG
;
A
#
# COMPACT_ATOMS: atom_id res chain seq x y z
N MET A 1 5.19 15.22 21.12
CA MET A 1 4.10 15.33 20.12
C MET A 1 4.53 14.89 18.72
N GLY A 2 5.68 15.32 18.19
CA GLY A 2 6.13 14.94 16.82
C GLY A 2 6.20 13.43 16.56
N HIS A 3 6.68 12.63 17.53
CA HIS A 3 6.79 11.17 17.39
C HIS A 3 5.44 10.43 17.31
N ILE A 4 4.38 11.02 17.88
CA ILE A 4 3.02 10.43 17.82
C ILE A 4 2.40 10.72 16.46
N PHE A 5 2.58 11.95 15.98
CA PHE A 5 2.10 12.36 14.66
C PHE A 5 2.74 11.54 13.54
N THR A 6 4.06 11.30 13.60
CA THR A 6 4.77 10.46 12.62
C THR A 6 4.25 9.03 12.60
N HIS A 7 3.95 8.43 13.76
CA HIS A 7 3.39 7.09 13.82
C HIS A 7 1.97 6.99 13.25
N ILE A 8 1.12 7.98 13.54
CA ILE A 8 -0.25 8.02 12.99
C ILE A 8 -0.20 8.15 11.48
N LEU A 9 0.64 9.07 10.98
CA LEU A 9 0.82 9.28 9.55
C LEU A 9 1.37 8.02 8.86
N GLN A 10 2.39 7.39 9.44
CA GLN A 10 2.92 6.12 8.92
C GLN A 10 1.85 5.02 8.86
N ARG A 11 1.05 4.84 9.92
CA ARG A 11 -0.06 3.87 9.92
C ARG A 11 -1.10 4.18 8.86
N PHE A 12 -1.42 5.46 8.63
CA PHE A 12 -2.32 5.88 7.56
C PHE A 12 -1.77 5.50 6.17
N PHE A 13 -0.51 5.81 5.89
CA PHE A 13 0.14 5.42 4.63
C PHE A 13 0.22 3.89 4.48
N PHE A 14 0.51 3.13 5.55
CA PHE A 14 0.48 1.67 5.47
C PHE A 14 -0.92 1.12 5.17
N GLY A 15 -1.95 1.66 5.81
CA GLY A 15 -3.34 1.23 5.63
C GLY A 15 -3.85 1.49 4.21
N ILE A 16 -3.69 2.72 3.72
CA ILE A 16 -4.11 3.07 2.35
C ILE A 16 -3.35 2.25 1.32
N GLY A 17 -2.06 2.03 1.53
CA GLY A 17 -1.24 1.24 0.62
C GLY A 17 -1.64 -0.22 0.57
N GLY A 18 -1.98 -0.78 1.73
CA GLY A 18 -2.55 -2.12 1.85
C GLY A 18 -3.86 -2.24 1.08
N LEU A 19 -4.79 -1.31 1.30
CA LEU A 19 -6.08 -1.29 0.62
C LEU A 19 -5.95 -1.17 -0.89
N ILE A 20 -5.12 -0.26 -1.38
CA ILE A 20 -4.94 -0.07 -2.82
C ILE A 20 -4.30 -1.30 -3.47
N ARG A 21 -3.28 -1.88 -2.83
CA ARG A 21 -2.68 -3.13 -3.30
C ARG A 21 -3.69 -4.26 -3.33
N TRP A 22 -4.49 -4.40 -2.27
CA TRP A 22 -5.55 -5.41 -2.23
C TRP A 22 -6.52 -5.22 -3.39
N CYS A 23 -7.10 -4.04 -3.57
CA CYS A 23 -8.00 -3.74 -4.68
C CYS A 23 -7.36 -4.06 -6.04
N PHE A 24 -6.12 -3.62 -6.27
CA PHE A 24 -5.41 -3.87 -7.51
C PHE A 24 -5.22 -5.37 -7.78
N PHE A 25 -4.82 -6.15 -6.77
CA PHE A 25 -4.62 -7.59 -6.93
C PHE A 25 -5.94 -8.36 -7.05
N GLN A 26 -7.05 -7.88 -6.47
CA GLN A 26 -8.36 -8.48 -6.74
C GLN A 26 -8.78 -8.28 -8.20
N LEU A 27 -8.55 -7.09 -8.75
CA LEU A 27 -8.81 -6.81 -10.16
C LEU A 27 -7.95 -7.71 -11.06
N LEU A 28 -6.67 -7.92 -10.71
CA LEU A 28 -5.79 -8.83 -11.45
C LEU A 28 -6.22 -10.30 -11.32
N ASN A 29 -6.58 -10.76 -10.13
CA ASN A 29 -7.09 -12.11 -9.90
C ASN A 29 -8.36 -12.37 -10.71
N ALA A 30 -9.26 -11.38 -10.80
CA ALA A 30 -10.46 -11.48 -11.62
C ALA A 30 -10.16 -11.52 -13.14
N SER A 31 -9.03 -10.94 -13.56
CA SER A 31 -8.71 -10.74 -14.98
C SER A 31 -7.81 -11.81 -15.59
N ILE A 32 -6.85 -12.37 -14.83
CA ILE A 32 -5.72 -13.13 -15.41
C ILE A 32 -5.64 -14.57 -14.90
N GLU A 33 -6.03 -14.84 -13.63
CA GLU A 33 -6.10 -16.13 -12.89
C GLU A 33 -5.74 -15.87 -11.42
N GLU A 34 -6.25 -16.68 -10.48
CA GLU A 34 -6.13 -16.45 -9.03
C GLU A 34 -4.71 -16.71 -8.48
N LYS A 35 -3.81 -15.77 -8.71
CA LYS A 35 -2.39 -15.87 -8.34
C LYS A 35 -2.03 -15.15 -7.03
N TYR A 36 -2.81 -14.13 -6.64
CA TYR A 36 -2.48 -13.25 -5.53
C TYR A 36 -3.32 -13.55 -4.28
N PRO A 37 -2.79 -13.34 -3.05
CA PRO A 37 -3.55 -13.51 -1.82
C PRO A 37 -4.86 -12.71 -1.86
N LYS A 38 -5.97 -13.33 -1.46
CA LYS A 38 -7.27 -12.64 -1.40
C LYS A 38 -7.57 -12.02 -0.04
N ASP A 39 -6.88 -12.50 0.98
CA ASP A 39 -7.08 -12.10 2.36
C ASP A 39 -6.63 -10.65 2.59
N LEU A 40 -7.55 -9.79 3.03
CA LEU A 40 -7.24 -8.39 3.33
C LEU A 40 -6.25 -8.28 4.49
N ASP A 41 -6.29 -9.21 5.45
CA ASP A 41 -5.42 -9.18 6.62
C ASP A 41 -3.94 -9.36 6.24
N TYR A 42 -3.67 -10.06 5.13
CA TYR A 42 -2.33 -10.12 4.55
C TYR A 42 -1.85 -8.72 4.15
N TYR A 43 -2.69 -7.95 3.46
CA TYR A 43 -2.35 -6.59 3.01
C TYR A 43 -2.39 -5.55 4.11
N MET A 44 -3.12 -5.78 5.19
CA MET A 44 -3.16 -4.90 6.36
C MET A 44 -2.01 -5.14 7.33
N ASP A 45 -1.07 -6.03 6.99
CA ASP A 45 0.08 -6.40 7.82
C ASP A 45 -0.34 -6.98 9.20
N LEU A 46 -1.54 -7.54 9.30
CA LEU A 46 -2.11 -8.08 10.55
C LEU A 46 -1.66 -9.52 10.83
N LYS A 47 -1.22 -10.24 9.78
CA LYS A 47 -0.97 -11.69 9.87
C LYS A 47 0.49 -12.10 9.82
N ASN A 48 1.43 -11.32 9.27
CA ASN A 48 2.81 -11.78 9.09
C ASN A 48 3.82 -10.64 8.78
N GLN A 49 4.84 -10.47 9.63
CA GLN A 49 6.05 -9.68 9.33
C GLN A 49 7.11 -10.50 8.57
N VAL A 50 6.67 -11.36 7.66
CA VAL A 50 7.57 -12.25 6.92
C VAL A 50 8.20 -11.46 5.77
N LEU A 51 9.53 -11.51 5.68
CA LEU A 51 10.29 -10.95 4.57
C LEU A 51 10.06 -11.78 3.30
N ASP A 52 9.85 -11.11 2.17
CA ASP A 52 9.81 -11.81 0.89
C ASP A 52 11.22 -12.17 0.37
N LYS A 53 11.28 -12.84 -0.79
CA LYS A 53 12.54 -13.22 -1.45
C LYS A 53 13.45 -12.03 -1.80
N ASN A 54 12.91 -10.81 -1.81
CA ASN A 54 13.61 -9.57 -2.10
C ASN A 54 13.95 -8.78 -0.81
N GLY A 55 13.69 -9.35 0.38
CA GLY A 55 13.94 -8.70 1.67
C GLY A 55 12.92 -7.61 2.04
N PHE A 56 11.75 -7.57 1.41
CA PHE A 56 10.69 -6.60 1.72
C PHE A 56 9.55 -7.22 2.51
N THR A 57 9.14 -6.54 3.58
CA THR A 57 7.89 -6.84 4.30
C THR A 57 6.68 -6.34 3.52
N THR A 58 5.49 -6.82 3.89
CA THR A 58 4.23 -6.31 3.33
C THR A 58 4.03 -4.83 3.66
N ALA A 59 4.31 -4.41 4.89
CA ALA A 59 4.30 -3.00 5.29
C ALA A 59 5.20 -2.11 4.41
N ASN A 60 6.43 -2.53 4.11
CA ASN A 60 7.35 -1.76 3.26
C ASN A 60 6.77 -1.54 1.86
N LYS A 61 6.18 -2.59 1.28
CA LYS A 61 5.51 -2.51 -0.03
C LYS A 61 4.28 -1.62 0.01
N ASN A 62 3.48 -1.68 1.07
CA ASN A 62 2.31 -0.82 1.24
C ASN A 62 2.74 0.66 1.30
N PHE A 63 3.74 0.96 2.11
CA PHE A 63 4.26 2.31 2.26
C PHE A 63 4.74 2.88 0.93
N PHE A 64 5.52 2.10 0.18
CA PHE A 64 6.03 2.49 -1.12
C PHE A 64 4.91 2.80 -2.10
N VAL A 65 3.89 1.92 -2.18
CA VAL A 65 2.72 2.15 -3.05
C VAL A 65 1.98 3.42 -2.64
N SER A 66 1.80 3.68 -1.36
CA SER A 66 1.11 4.89 -0.90
C SER A 66 1.88 6.17 -1.21
N ILE A 67 3.20 6.17 -1.03
CA ILE A 67 4.04 7.31 -1.44
C ILE A 67 3.93 7.52 -2.94
N PHE A 68 4.05 6.44 -3.73
CA PHE A 68 3.97 6.53 -5.18
C PHE A 68 2.63 7.14 -5.64
N ILE A 69 1.52 6.73 -5.03
CA ILE A 69 0.19 7.25 -5.36
C ILE A 69 0.03 8.68 -4.88
N PHE A 70 0.52 9.00 -3.69
CA PHE A 70 0.48 10.35 -3.15
C PHE A 70 1.25 11.35 -4.02
N VAL A 71 2.48 10.99 -4.44
CA VAL A 71 3.28 11.79 -5.37
C VAL A 71 2.57 11.91 -6.73
N SER A 72 2.04 10.81 -7.26
CA SER A 72 1.28 10.83 -8.50
C SER A 72 0.06 11.76 -8.42
N PHE A 73 -0.64 11.76 -7.29
CA PHE A 73 -1.77 12.64 -7.04
C PHE A 73 -1.37 14.12 -6.99
N ILE A 74 -0.26 14.46 -6.32
CA ILE A 74 0.29 15.83 -6.31
C ILE A 74 0.63 16.29 -7.72
N LEU A 75 1.32 15.44 -8.50
CA LEU A 75 1.68 15.77 -9.89
C LEU A 75 0.45 15.96 -10.78
N LEU A 76 -0.59 15.14 -10.57
CA LEU A 76 -1.86 15.27 -11.28
C LEU A 76 -2.59 16.56 -10.94
N ILE A 77 -2.69 16.91 -9.66
CA ILE A 77 -3.28 18.18 -9.22
C ILE A 77 -2.53 19.35 -9.85
N LYS A 78 -1.21 19.36 -9.73
CA LYS A 78 -0.38 20.42 -10.33
C LYS A 78 -0.67 20.56 -11.82
N LYS A 79 -0.72 19.45 -12.56
CA LYS A 79 -1.04 19.46 -13.99
C LYS A 79 -2.44 20.03 -14.29
N ILE A 80 -3.42 19.81 -13.41
CA ILE A 80 -4.79 20.32 -13.57
C ILE A 80 -4.85 21.82 -13.22
N GLU A 81 -4.08 22.27 -12.22
CA GLU A 81 -4.09 23.65 -11.72
C GLU A 81 -3.16 24.61 -12.50
N GLY A 82 -2.08 24.10 -13.15
CA GLY A 82 -1.12 24.87 -13.95
C GLY A 82 0.26 25.00 -13.33
#